data_AF-A0A4U9CVE7-F1
#
_entry.id   AF-A0A4U9CVE7-F1
#
_cell.length_a   1.000
_cell.length_b   1.000
_cell.length_c   1.000
_cell.angle_alpha   90.00
_cell.angle_beta   90.00
_cell.angle_gamma   90.00
#
_symmetry.space_group_name_H-M   'P 1'
#
loop_
_entity.id
_entity.type
_entity.pdbx_description
1 polymer ?
#
loop_
_entity_poly.entity_id
_entity_poly.type
_entity_poly.pdbx_seq_one_letter_code
_entity_poly.pdbx_strand_id
1 'polypeptide(L)' 'MVQVLARCHFPARRLQVEVTESYVMENPERARAAIENMKALGAAVALDDFGIGLLQYWLSAQLQF' A
#
# COMPACT_ATOMS: atom_id res chain seq x y z
N MET A 1 4.40 12.53 5.79
CA MET A 1 2.95 12.21 5.85
C MET A 1 2.33 12.59 7.19
N VAL A 2 2.81 12.06 8.33
CA VAL A 2 2.25 12.35 9.68
C VAL A 2 2.10 13.83 9.97
N GLN A 3 3.14 14.63 9.75
CA GLN A 3 3.12 16.08 9.99
C GLN A 3 2.07 16.81 9.14
N VAL A 4 1.84 16.37 7.90
CA VAL A 4 0.84 16.96 7.00
C VAL A 4 -0.57 16.62 7.48
N LEU A 5 -0.81 15.36 7.84
CA LEU A 5 -2.11 14.93 8.38
C LEU A 5 -2.45 15.67 9.68
N ALA A 6 -1.47 15.85 10.56
CA ALA A 6 -1.63 16.62 11.79
C ALA A 6 -1.97 18.10 11.51
N ARG A 7 -1.21 18.73 10.61
CA ARG A 7 -1.41 20.14 10.23
C ARG A 7 -2.75 20.40 9.54
N CYS A 8 -3.24 19.45 8.76
CA CYS A 8 -4.54 19.56 8.08
C CYS A 8 -5.71 19.10 8.96
N HIS A 9 -5.46 18.68 10.22
CA HIS A 9 -6.44 18.00 11.06
C HIS A 9 -7.16 16.85 10.34
N PHE A 10 -6.45 16.17 9.43
CA PHE A 10 -7.05 15.14 8.60
C PHE A 10 -6.94 13.78 9.30
N PRO A 11 -8.05 13.08 9.55
CA PRO A 11 -8.02 11.79 10.20
C PRO A 11 -7.41 10.74 9.25
N ALA A 12 -6.25 10.20 9.64
CA ALA A 12 -5.49 9.22 8.86
C ALA A 12 -6.32 7.99 8.43
N ARG A 13 -7.30 7.56 9.25
CA ARG A 13 -8.26 6.50 8.92
C ARG A 13 -9.11 6.71 7.67
N ARG A 14 -9.20 7.94 7.17
CA ARG A 14 -9.90 8.28 5.93
C ARG A 14 -8.95 8.46 4.75
N LEU A 15 -7.65 8.27 4.95
CA LEU A 15 -6.66 8.34 3.90
C LEU A 15 -6.48 6.94 3.32
N GLN A 16 -6.63 6.83 2.01
CA GLN A 16 -6.20 5.68 1.24
C GLN A 16 -5.02 6.11 0.37
N VAL A 17 -3.96 5.31 0.40
CA VAL A 17 -2.79 5.51 -0.45
C VAL A 17 -2.72 4.36 -1.44
N GLU A 18 -2.68 4.69 -2.73
CA GLU A 18 -2.51 3.74 -3.81
C GLU A 18 -1.03 3.58 -4.14
N VAL A 19 -0.60 2.33 -4.34
CA VAL A 19 0.76 1.96 -4.69
C VAL A 19 0.70 1.13 -5.96
N THR A 20 1.47 1.46 -6.98
CA THR A 20 1.48 0.69 -8.23
C THR A 20 2.17 -0.65 -8.05
N GLU A 21 1.73 -1.65 -8.81
CA GLU A 21 2.34 -2.98 -8.82
C GLU A 21 3.84 -2.96 -9.16
N SER A 22 4.25 -2.20 -10.18
CA SER A 22 5.65 -2.08 -10.58
C SER A 22 6.55 -1.62 -9.43
N TYR A 23 6.10 -0.66 -8.61
CA TYR A 23 6.89 -0.18 -7.47
C TYR A 23 7.05 -1.27 -6.41
N VAL A 24 6.01 -2.06 -6.16
CA VAL A 24 6.07 -3.18 -5.22
C VAL A 24 7.00 -4.29 -5.73
N MET A 25 6.96 -4.58 -7.03
CA MET A 25 7.82 -5.60 -7.63
C MET A 25 9.29 -5.19 -7.70
N GLU A 26 9.58 -3.94 -8.04
CA GLU A 26 10.95 -3.43 -8.12
C GLU A 26 11.59 -3.29 -6.72
N ASN A 27 10.80 -2.98 -5.69
CA ASN A 27 11.30 -2.63 -4.36
C ASN A 27 10.45 -3.25 -3.23
N PRO A 28 10.34 -4.59 -3.13
CA PRO A 28 9.38 -5.26 -2.25
C PRO A 28 9.57 -4.96 -0.76
N GLU A 29 10.81 -4.98 -0.25
CA GLU A 29 11.07 -4.68 1.17
C GLU A 29 10.77 -3.22 1.52
N ARG A 30 11.10 -2.30 0.63
CA ARG A 30 10.84 -0.88 0.83
C ARG A 30 9.35 -0.57 0.74
N ALA A 31 8.65 -1.21 -0.19
CA ALA A 31 7.20 -1.14 -0.29
C ALA A 31 6.56 -1.68 0.98
N ARG A 32 6.95 -2.87 1.45
CA ARG A 32 6.45 -3.46 2.71
C ARG A 32 6.63 -2.52 3.90
N ALA A 33 7.83 -2.00 4.11
CA ALA A 33 8.10 -1.08 5.22
C ALA A 33 7.26 0.22 5.11
N ALA A 34 7.07 0.77 3.91
CA ALA A 34 6.22 1.94 3.72
C ALA A 34 4.74 1.61 4.04
N ILE A 35 4.24 0.47 3.57
CA ILE A 35 2.87 0.01 3.80
C ILE A 35 2.61 -0.21 5.30
N GLU A 36 3.53 -0.87 6.00
CA GLU A 36 3.44 -1.08 7.45
C GLU A 36 3.37 0.26 8.21
N ASN A 37 4.21 1.22 7.83
CA ASN A 37 4.19 2.56 8.43
C ASN A 37 2.87 3.30 8.16
N MET A 38 2.29 3.18 6.97
CA MET A 38 1.00 3.79 6.65
C MET A 38 -0.15 3.14 7.42
N LYS A 39 -0.15 1.81 7.52
CA LYS A 39 -1.13 1.05 8.31
C LYS A 39 -1.03 1.36 9.81
N ALA A 40 0.18 1.53 10.35
CA ALA A 40 0.39 1.91 11.75
C ALA A 40 -0.21 3.30 12.08
N LEU A 41 -0.33 4.18 11.09
CA LEU A 41 -1.00 5.48 11.21
C LEU A 41 -2.52 5.36 11.07
N GLY A 42 -3.04 4.18 10.78
CA GLY A 42 -4.45 3.92 10.49
C GLY A 42 -4.86 4.21 9.05
N ALA A 43 -3.94 4.57 8.15
CA ALA A 43 -4.26 4.79 6.75
C ALA A 43 -4.47 3.46 6.02
N ALA A 44 -5.43 3.45 5.09
CA ALA A 44 -5.62 2.34 4.18
C ALA A 44 -4.57 2.39 3.06
N VAL A 45 -4.20 1.22 2.55
CA VAL A 45 -3.31 1.10 1.39
C VAL A 45 -4.00 0.19 0.38
N ALA A 46 -4.03 0.61 -0.88
CA ALA A 46 -4.49 -0.19 -2.01
C ALA A 46 -3.36 -0.36 -3.03
N LEU A 47 -3.42 -1.46 -3.80
CA LEU A 47 -2.56 -1.67 -4.94
C LEU A 47 -3.29 -1.19 -6.20
N ASP A 48 -2.66 -0.31 -6.96
CA ASP A 48 -3.18 0.25 -8.22
C ASP A 48 -2.83 -0.69 -9.40
N ASP A 49 -3.68 -0.70 -10.44
CA ASP A 49 -3.61 -1.56 -11.65
C ASP A 49 -3.80 -3.09 -11.45
N PHE A 50 -4.61 -3.52 -10.47
CA PHE A 50 -4.94 -4.94 -10.29
C PHE A 50 -5.85 -5.47 -11.43
N GLY A 51 -5.28 -5.76 -12.62
CA GLY A 51 -6.12 -5.98 -13.81
C GLY A 51 -5.53 -6.57 -15.10
N ILE A 52 -4.24 -6.93 -15.20
CA ILE A 52 -3.72 -7.64 -16.39
C ILE A 52 -3.08 -8.98 -16.00
N GLY A 53 -3.94 -9.93 -15.62
CA GLY A 53 -3.86 -11.38 -15.88
C GLY A 53 -2.68 -12.22 -15.35
N LEU A 54 -1.43 -11.76 -15.44
CA LEU A 54 -0.27 -12.57 -15.08
C LEU A 54 -0.06 -12.61 -13.56
N LEU A 55 -0.25 -11.48 -12.87
CA LEU A 55 0.20 -11.32 -11.48
C LEU A 55 -0.79 -11.83 -10.42
N GLN A 56 -2.08 -12.01 -10.76
CA GLN A 56 -3.07 -12.71 -9.92
C GLN A 56 -2.63 -14.14 -9.55
N TYR A 57 -2.03 -14.87 -10.51
CA TYR A 57 -1.57 -16.25 -10.29
C TYR A 57 -0.32 -16.30 -9.40
N TRP A 58 0.55 -15.29 -9.47
CA TRP A 58 1.77 -15.23 -8.65
C TRP A 58 1.46 -14.76 -7.22
N LEU A 59 0.57 -13.79 -7.05
CA LEU A 59 0.20 -13.29 -5.72
C LEU A 59 -0.64 -14.32 -4.93
N SER A 60 -1.55 -15.05 -5.60
CA SER A 60 -2.30 -16.14 -4.97
C SER A 60 -1.44 -17.36 -4.63
N ALA A 61 -0.32 -17.58 -5.35
CA ALA A 61 0.63 -18.64 -5.02
C ALA A 61 1.52 -18.31 -3.81
N GLN A 62 1.71 -17.03 -3.46
CA GLN A 62 2.66 -16.62 -2.42
C GLN A 62 2.03 -16.01 -1.17
N LEU A 63 0.78 -15.55 -1.25
CA LEU A 63 0.01 -15.07 -0.10
C LEU A 63 -1.26 -15.93 0.06
N GLN A 64 -1.09 -17.14 0.60
CA GLN A 64 -2.16 -17.83 1.29
C GLN A 64 -2.48 -17.05 2.57
N PHE A 65 -3.58 -16.31 2.54
CA PHE A 65 -4.42 -16.14 3.73
C PHE A 65 -5.35 -17.36 3.82
#